data_AF-A0A1B7UTF6-F1
#
_entry.id   AF-A0A1B7UTF6-F1
#
_cell.length_a   1.000
_cell.length_b   1.000
_cell.length_c   1.000
_cell.angle_alpha   90.00
_cell.angle_beta   90.00
_cell.angle_gamma   90.00
#
_symmetry.space_group_name_H-M   'P 1'
#
loop_
_entity.id
_entity.type
_entity.pdbx_description
1 polymer ?
#
loop_
_entity_poly.entity_id
_entity_poly.type
_entity_poly.pdbx_seq_one_letter_code
_entity_poly.pdbx_strand_id
1 'polypeptide(L)' 'MKVKKAEIKAMILQFPVEEINELIAEIRKASEIAEFMKLAETGFTEWNDPEEDIYNVQAKDSWNLL' A
#
# COMPACT_ATOMS: atom_id res chain seq x y z
N MET A 1 -12.13 17.78 2.84
CA MET A 1 -12.05 18.55 4.11
C MET A 1 -10.57 18.88 4.38
N LYS A 2 -10.16 20.16 4.42
CA LYS A 2 -8.79 20.54 4.80
C LYS A 2 -8.78 20.82 6.31
N VAL A 3 -8.61 19.79 7.13
CA VAL A 3 -8.43 19.97 8.59
C VAL A 3 -6.98 20.33 8.85
N LYS A 4 -6.72 21.32 9.70
CA LYS A 4 -5.35 21.68 10.08
C LYS A 4 -4.83 20.70 11.14
N LYS A 5 -3.54 20.37 11.10
CA LYS A 5 -2.88 19.52 12.12
C LYS A 5 -3.14 19.97 13.55
N ALA A 6 -3.19 21.29 13.78
CA ALA A 6 -3.47 21.87 15.09
C ALA A 6 -4.89 21.55 15.59
N GLU A 7 -5.88 21.55 14.69
CA GLU A 7 -7.28 21.23 15.01
C GLU A 7 -7.41 19.75 15.36
N ILE A 8 -6.80 18.86 14.57
CA ILE A 8 -6.75 17.41 14.85
C ILE A 8 -6.10 17.15 16.21
N LYS A 9 -4.97 17.80 16.49
CA LYS A 9 -4.27 17.65 17.78
C LYS A 9 -5.17 18.07 18.95
N ALA A 10 -5.87 19.19 18.82
CA ALA A 10 -6.77 19.67 19.85
C ALA A 10 -7.94 18.71 20.11
N MET A 11 -8.44 18.04 19.07
CA MET A 11 -9.50 17.03 19.20
C MET A 11 -8.99 15.75 19.87
N ILE A 12 -7.82 15.22 19.46
CA ILE A 12 -7.25 13.99 20.03
C ILE A 12 -6.97 14.15 21.52
N LEU A 13 -6.48 15.31 21.95
CA LEU A 13 -6.15 15.59 23.35
C LEU A 13 -7.38 15.70 24.28
N GLN A 14 -8.60 15.59 23.75
CA GLN A 14 -9.83 15.54 24.56
C GLN A 14 -10.19 14.11 24.99
N PHE A 15 -9.57 13.08 24.39
CA PHE A 15 -9.85 11.69 24.74
C PHE A 15 -9.09 11.24 26.00
N PRO A 16 -9.58 10.19 26.68
CA PRO A 16 -8.81 9.46 27.70
C PRO A 16 -7.46 8.99 27.16
N VAL A 17 -6.47 8.86 28.05
CA VAL A 17 -5.10 8.46 27.66
C VAL A 17 -5.09 7.07 27.02
N GLU A 18 -5.94 6.17 27.49
CA GLU A 18 -6.11 4.81 26.97
C GLU A 18 -6.57 4.84 25.50
N GLU A 19 -7.61 5.62 25.19
CA GLU A 19 -8.13 5.78 23.82
C GLU A 19 -7.11 6.47 22.91
N ILE A 20 -6.36 7.44 23.42
CA ILE A 20 -5.26 8.07 22.66
C ILE A 20 -4.19 7.03 22.30
N ASN A 21 -3.84 6.14 23.22
CA ASN A 21 -2.85 5.10 22.97
C ASN A 21 -3.34 4.08 21.94
N GLU A 22 -4.62 3.71 21.97
CA GLU A 22 -5.24 2.85 20.96
C GLU A 22 -5.19 3.51 19.57
N LEU A 23 -5.58 4.79 19.46
CA LEU A 23 -5.50 5.55 18.21
C LEU A 23 -4.06 5.62 17.67
N ILE A 24 -3.06 5.80 18.54
CA ILE A 24 -1.65 5.79 18.14
C ILE A 24 -1.26 4.43 17.56
N ALA A 25 -1.69 3.33 18.18
CA ALA A 25 -1.39 1.98 17.70
C ALA A 25 -2.01 1.72 16.32
N GLU A 26 -3.26 2.12 16.10
CA GLU A 26 -3.94 1.98 14.82
C GLU A 26 -3.28 2.81 13.71
N ILE A 27 -2.94 4.07 13.99
CA ILE A 27 -2.24 4.95 13.03
C ILE A 27 -0.89 4.35 12.63
N ARG A 28 -0.13 3.81 13.58
CA ARG A 28 1.16 3.15 13.29
C ARG A 28 0.97 1.93 12.39
N LYS A 29 0.04 1.04 12.74
CA LYS A 29 -0.26 -0.15 11.94
C LYS A 29 -0.64 0.21 10.50
N ALA A 30 -1.51 1.20 10.32
CA ALA A 30 -1.90 1.66 8.98
C ALA A 30 -0.72 2.24 8.19
N SER A 31 0.16 3.00 8.86
CA SER A 31 1.34 3.60 8.24
C SER A 31 2.36 2.54 7.81
N GLU A 32 2.62 1.55 8.66
CA GLU A 32 3.51 0.42 8.37
C GLU A 32 3.01 -0.41 7.19
N ILE A 33 1.70 -0.69 7.13
CA ILE A 33 1.08 -1.40 6.00
C ILE A 33 1.25 -0.60 4.70
N ALA A 34 1.00 0.72 4.73
CA ALA A 34 1.16 1.56 3.55
C ALA A 34 2.62 1.61 3.07
N GLU A 35 3.58 1.66 3.98
CA GLU A 35 5.00 1.61 3.64
C GLU A 35 5.40 0.26 3.05
N PHE A 36 4.93 -0.84 3.64
CA PHE A 36 5.16 -2.18 3.12
C PHE A 36 4.55 -2.38 1.73
N MET A 37 3.33 -1.91 1.50
CA MET A 37 2.68 -1.94 0.19
C MET A 37 3.49 -1.17 -0.86
N LYS A 38 3.96 0.04 -0.52
CA LYS A 38 4.83 0.81 -1.41
C LYS A 38 6.11 0.07 -1.76
N LEU A 39 6.74 -0.57 -0.77
CA LEU A 39 7.93 -1.39 -1.00
C LEU A 39 7.64 -2.56 -1.94
N ALA A 40 6.51 -3.25 -1.77
CA ALA A 40 6.09 -4.34 -2.64
C ALA A 40 5.82 -3.87 -4.08
N GLU A 41 5.14 -2.71 -4.25
CA GLU A 41 4.88 -2.11 -5.57
C GLU A 41 6.17 -1.73 -6.31
N THR A 42 7.19 -1.28 -5.59
CA THR A 42 8.48 -0.87 -6.18
C THR A 42 9.52 -1.97 -6.25
N GLY A 43 9.28 -3.11 -5.58
CA GLY A 43 10.26 -4.20 -5.41
C GLY A 43 10.29 -5.21 -6.57
N PHE A 44 9.31 -5.16 -7.46
CA PHE A 44 9.18 -6.07 -8.61
C PHE A 44 8.87 -5.27 -9.87
N THR A 45 9.80 -4.40 -10.28
CA THR A 45 9.65 -3.64 -11.53
C THR A 45 9.51 -4.53 -12.75
N GLU A 46 10.06 -5.75 -12.68
CA GLU A 46 9.98 -6.84 -13.65
C GLU A 46 8.54 -7.26 -13.93
N TRP A 47 7.60 -7.11 -12.97
CA TRP A 47 6.17 -7.39 -13.22
C TRP A 47 5.51 -6.37 -14.15
N ASN A 48 6.14 -5.22 -14.36
CA ASN A 48 5.69 -4.22 -15.34
C ASN A 48 6.41 -4.37 -16.68
N ASP A 49 7.35 -5.32 -16.81
CA ASP A 49 8.03 -5.61 -18.07
C ASP A 49 7.09 -6.43 -18.99
N PRO A 50 6.67 -5.89 -20.14
CA PRO A 50 5.85 -6.63 -21.09
C PRO A 50 6.53 -7.91 -21.60
N GLU A 51 7.86 -8.02 -21.58
CA GLU A 51 8.59 -9.24 -21.99
C GLU A 51 8.49 -10.37 -20.96
N GLU A 52 8.29 -10.02 -19.68
CA GLU A 52 8.13 -10.97 -18.56
C GLU A 52 6.64 -11.20 -18.21
N ASP A 53 5.71 -10.56 -18.93
CA ASP A 53 4.28 -10.75 -18.74
C ASP A 53 3.86 -12.14 -19.26
N ILE A 54 3.60 -13.05 -18.32
CA ILE A 54 3.11 -14.42 -18.58
C ILE A 54 1.75 -14.44 -19.30
N TYR A 55 1.02 -13.31 -19.32
CA TYR A 55 -0.20 -13.12 -20.08
C TYR A 55 0.01 -12.36 -21.39
N ASN A 56 1.22 -11.84 -21.66
CA ASN A 56 1.63 -11.36 -22.98
C ASN A 56 1.93 -12.56 -23.88
N VAL A 57 0.84 -13.26 -24.17
CA VAL A 57 0.80 -14.40 -25.06
C VAL A 57 0.90 -13.87 -26.49
N GLN A 58 2.11 -13.50 -26.91
CA GLN A 58 2.57 -13.81 -28.26
C GLN A 58 2.82 -15.32 -28.39
N ALA A 59 1.93 -16.18 -27.89
CA ALA A 59 1.86 -17.56 -28.38
C ALA A 59 1.21 -17.53 -29.75
N LYS A 60 1.97 -17.08 -30.75
CA LYS A 60 1.65 -17.39 -32.15
C LYS A 60 2.52 -18.50 -32.74
N ASP A 61 3.56 -18.97 -32.03
CA ASP A 61 4.55 -19.88 -32.63
C ASP A 61 4.85 -21.17 -31.84
N SER A 62 3.87 -21.84 -31.21
CA SER A 62 4.16 -23.14 -30.58
C SER A 62 3.03 -24.16 -30.44
N TRP A 63 2.05 -24.19 -31.37
CA TRP A 63 1.12 -25.32 -31.49
C TRP A 63 1.01 -25.94 -32.89
N ASN A 64 2.09 -25.89 -33.69
CA ASN A 64 2.26 -26.79 -34.85
C ASN A 64 3.18 -27.97 -34.50
N LEU A 65 2.87 -28.64 -33.37
CA LEU A 65 3.32 -30.00 -33.12
C LEU A 65 2.08 -30.90 -33.21
N LEU A 66 1.66 -31.18 -34.45
CA LEU A 66 1.05 -32.42 -34.94
C LEU A 66 0.84 -32.30 -36.46
#